data_AF-A0A843I5L0-F1
#
_entry.id   AF-A0A843I5L0-F1
#
_cell.length_a   1.000
_cell.length_b   1.000
_cell.length_c   1.000
_cell.angle_alpha   90.00
_cell.angle_beta   90.00
_cell.angle_gamma   90.00
#
_symmetry.space_group_name_H-M   'P 1'
#
loop_
_entity.id
_entity.type
_entity.pdbx_description
1 polymer ?
#
loop_
_entity_poly.entity_id
_entity_poly.type
_entity_poly.pdbx_seq_one_letter_code
_entity_poly.pdbx_strand_id
1 'polypeptide(L)'
;MDKRMLIIVFAIIALFGGLFLSGSFAQKDVKVVEDGQYCTVDEVAAYIKEFHKLPSNFITKNQARDLGWSGGPLNKYAPGKSIGGDVFGNREGVLPKTSAKYIECDINANGTSRGAERIIYNNDTFQVYYSSDHYKTFKEV
;
A
#
# COMPACT_ATOMS: atom_id res chain seq x y z
N MET A 1 5.21 47.12 -17.93
CA MET A 1 5.67 45.85 -18.52
C MET A 1 5.00 45.72 -19.87
N ASP A 2 5.77 45.90 -20.93
CA ASP A 2 5.24 46.17 -22.26
C ASP A 2 4.79 44.86 -22.92
N LYS A 3 3.64 44.86 -23.60
CA LYS A 3 3.05 43.66 -24.24
C LYS A 3 4.01 42.92 -25.19
N ARG A 4 5.07 43.59 -25.66
CA ARG A 4 6.15 43.02 -26.49
C ARG A 4 7.14 42.15 -25.69
N MET A 5 7.35 42.44 -24.39
CA MET A 5 8.15 41.60 -23.48
C MET A 5 7.44 40.29 -23.12
N LEU A 6 6.10 40.27 -23.08
CA LEU A 6 5.34 39.08 -22.72
C LEU A 6 5.37 37.99 -23.81
N ILE A 7 5.33 38.39 -25.09
CA ILE A 7 5.30 37.44 -26.22
C ILE A 7 6.65 36.74 -26.41
N ILE A 8 7.77 37.43 -26.15
CA ILE A 8 9.12 36.86 -26.30
C ILE A 8 9.43 35.86 -25.18
N VAL A 9 8.92 36.07 -23.96
CA VAL A 9 9.11 35.14 -22.84
C VAL A 9 8.33 33.82 -23.05
N PHE A 10 7.14 33.88 -23.66
CA PHE A 10 6.39 32.65 -23.99
C PHE A 10 7.02 31.84 -25.14
N ALA A 11 7.70 32.48 -26.10
CA ALA A 11 8.35 31.78 -27.21
C ALA A 11 9.61 30.98 -26.78
N ILE A 12 10.30 31.40 -25.70
CA ILE A 12 11.53 30.73 -25.24
C ILE A 12 11.22 29.50 -24.38
N ILE A 13 10.09 29.47 -23.65
CA ILE A 13 9.68 28.29 -22.86
C ILE A 13 9.28 27.12 -23.79
N ALA A 14 8.79 27.40 -25.00
CA ALA A 14 8.42 26.38 -25.98
C ALA A 14 9.62 25.70 -26.68
N LEU A 15 10.84 26.25 -26.55
CA LEU A 15 12.06 25.70 -27.18
C LEU A 15 12.96 24.89 -26.23
N PHE A 16 12.67 24.87 -24.93
CA PHE A 16 13.36 24.01 -23.94
C PHE A 16 12.43 23.22 -23.01
N GLY A 17 11.12 23.49 -23.00
CA GLY A 17 10.14 22.90 -22.08
C GLY A 17 9.14 21.94 -22.71
N GLY A 18 9.54 21.22 -23.76
CA GLY A 18 8.65 20.42 -24.59
C GLY A 18 8.92 18.92 -24.56
N LEU A 19 9.37 18.37 -23.44
CA LEU A 19 9.40 16.91 -23.25
C LEU A 19 8.81 16.58 -21.87
N PHE A 20 7.56 16.95 -21.65
CA PHE A 20 6.74 16.18 -20.72
C PHE A 20 6.54 14.81 -21.36
N LEU A 21 7.47 13.89 -21.09
CA LEU A 21 7.21 12.47 -21.20
C LEU A 21 5.97 12.21 -20.35
N SER A 22 4.83 12.11 -21.01
CA SER A 22 3.66 11.40 -20.53
C SER A 22 4.06 9.94 -20.41
N GLY A 23 4.83 9.63 -19.37
CA GLY A 23 4.98 8.28 -18.88
C GLY A 23 3.58 7.82 -18.47
N SER A 24 2.89 7.14 -19.39
CA SER A 24 1.79 6.27 -19.01
C SER A 24 2.40 5.25 -18.06
N PHE A 25 2.23 5.45 -16.75
CA PHE A 25 2.36 4.37 -15.81
C PHE A 25 1.29 3.37 -16.23
N ALA A 26 1.70 2.32 -16.94
CA ALA A 26 0.83 1.20 -17.26
C ALA A 26 0.40 0.59 -15.93
N GLN A 27 -0.76 1.02 -15.43
CA GLN A 27 -1.40 0.40 -14.28
C GLN A 27 -1.69 -1.03 -14.70
N LYS A 28 -0.91 -1.98 -14.13
CA LYS A 28 -1.11 -3.40 -14.34
C LYS A 28 -2.56 -3.71 -13.95
N ASP A 29 -3.34 -4.25 -14.89
CA ASP A 29 -4.73 -4.62 -14.64
C ASP A 29 -4.74 -5.92 -13.81
N VAL A 30 -4.63 -5.77 -12.50
CA VAL A 30 -4.60 -6.88 -11.54
C VAL A 30 -6.04 -7.31 -11.30
N LYS A 31 -6.40 -8.51 -11.78
CA LYS A 31 -7.73 -9.09 -11.55
C LYS A 31 -7.73 -9.88 -10.23
N VAL A 32 -8.62 -9.48 -9.33
CA VAL A 32 -8.86 -10.15 -8.05
C VAL A 32 -10.30 -10.66 -7.97
N VAL A 33 -10.50 -11.78 -7.30
CA VAL A 33 -11.82 -12.34 -6.97
C VAL A 33 -11.98 -12.42 -5.46
N GLU A 34 -13.21 -12.28 -4.95
CA GLU A 34 -13.45 -12.10 -3.52
C GLU A 34 -13.02 -13.31 -2.67
N ASP A 35 -13.14 -14.53 -3.22
CA ASP A 35 -12.72 -15.78 -2.58
C ASP A 35 -11.23 -16.10 -2.78
N GLY A 36 -10.52 -15.25 -3.52
CA GLY A 36 -9.09 -15.37 -3.76
C GLY A 36 -8.23 -15.14 -2.52
N GLN A 37 -7.02 -15.70 -2.53
CA GLN A 37 -6.00 -15.49 -1.51
C GLN A 37 -4.79 -14.83 -2.15
N TYR A 38 -4.35 -13.73 -1.56
CA TYR A 38 -3.32 -12.86 -2.12
C TYR A 38 -2.31 -12.45 -1.06
N CYS A 39 -1.05 -12.31 -1.45
CA CYS A 39 0.01 -11.88 -0.54
C CYS A 39 1.02 -10.91 -1.15
N THR A 40 0.90 -10.58 -2.45
CA THR A 40 1.76 -9.60 -3.12
C THR A 40 1.21 -8.18 -2.97
N VAL A 41 2.07 -7.17 -3.15
CA VAL A 41 1.67 -5.75 -3.05
C VAL A 41 0.50 -5.43 -4.00
N ASP A 42 0.70 -5.74 -5.29
CA ASP A 42 -0.25 -5.43 -6.37
C ASP A 42 -1.63 -6.04 -6.10
N GLU A 43 -1.67 -7.32 -5.74
CA GLU A 43 -2.93 -8.05 -5.56
C GLU A 43 -3.64 -7.67 -4.28
N VAL A 44 -2.92 -7.51 -3.17
CA VAL A 44 -3.54 -7.11 -1.89
C VAL A 44 -4.05 -5.67 -1.98
N ALA A 45 -3.31 -4.75 -2.62
CA ALA A 45 -3.76 -3.39 -2.85
C ALA A 45 -5.03 -3.35 -3.74
N ALA A 46 -5.04 -4.11 -4.84
CA ALA A 46 -6.21 -4.24 -5.70
C ALA A 46 -7.41 -4.81 -4.93
N TYR A 47 -7.20 -5.85 -4.12
CA TYR A 47 -8.25 -6.47 -3.31
C TYR A 47 -8.85 -5.51 -2.28
N ILE A 48 -8.02 -4.74 -1.56
CA ILE A 48 -8.50 -3.75 -0.58
C ILE A 48 -9.35 -2.69 -1.26
N LYS A 49 -8.91 -2.18 -2.43
CA LYS A 49 -9.65 -1.16 -3.18
C LYS A 49 -10.97 -1.67 -3.74
N GLU A 50 -11.05 -2.93 -4.15
CA GLU A 50 -12.25 -3.52 -4.74
C GLU A 50 -13.26 -3.99 -3.67
N PHE A 51 -12.79 -4.71 -2.66
CA PHE A 51 -13.64 -5.41 -1.69
C PHE A 51 -13.67 -4.76 -0.31
N HIS A 52 -12.92 -3.67 -0.10
CA HIS A 52 -12.96 -2.86 1.12
C HIS A 52 -12.62 -3.64 2.39
N LYS A 53 -11.79 -4.69 2.26
CA LYS A 53 -11.35 -5.57 3.34
C LYS A 53 -10.06 -6.29 2.96
N LEU A 54 -9.46 -7.00 3.91
CA LEU A 54 -8.33 -7.89 3.62
C LEU A 54 -8.79 -9.22 3.02
N PRO A 55 -7.98 -9.85 2.16
CA PRO A 55 -8.17 -11.24 1.75
C PRO A 55 -8.29 -12.20 2.94
N SER A 56 -9.01 -13.31 2.77
CA SER A 56 -9.30 -14.27 3.86
C SER A 56 -8.05 -15.01 4.40
N ASN A 57 -6.90 -14.90 3.74
CA ASN A 57 -5.62 -15.42 4.20
C ASN A 57 -4.90 -14.50 5.20
N PHE A 58 -5.52 -13.41 5.66
CA PHE A 58 -5.00 -12.60 6.76
C PHE A 58 -5.67 -12.92 8.09
N ILE A 59 -4.87 -12.95 9.16
CA ILE A 59 -5.35 -12.99 10.54
C ILE A 59 -4.64 -11.94 11.39
N THR A 60 -5.34 -11.38 12.37
CA THR A 60 -4.75 -10.41 13.31
C THR A 60 -3.69 -11.07 14.18
N LYS A 61 -2.81 -10.25 14.79
CA LYS A 61 -1.86 -10.72 15.81
C LYS A 61 -2.59 -11.41 16.97
N ASN A 62 -3.78 -10.94 17.34
CA ASN A 62 -4.56 -11.55 18.42
C ASN A 62 -5.02 -12.96 18.04
N GLN A 63 -5.63 -13.12 16.87
CA GLN A 63 -6.06 -14.44 16.37
C GLN A 63 -4.88 -15.41 16.25
N ALA A 64 -3.71 -14.93 15.79
CA ALA A 64 -2.50 -15.74 15.75
C ALA A 64 -2.03 -16.14 17.17
N ARG A 65 -2.07 -15.22 18.14
CA ARG A 65 -1.74 -15.51 19.55
C ARG A 65 -2.68 -16.55 20.18
N ASP A 66 -3.96 -16.53 19.82
CA ASP A 66 -4.94 -17.53 20.27
C ASP A 66 -4.59 -18.94 19.75
N LEU A 67 -3.85 -19.04 18.64
CA LEU A 67 -3.30 -20.29 18.09
C LEU A 67 -1.92 -20.66 18.68
N GLY A 68 -1.42 -19.89 19.65
CA GLY A 68 -0.12 -20.13 20.31
C GLY A 68 1.08 -19.43 19.64
N TRP A 69 0.86 -18.56 18.65
CA TRP A 69 1.93 -17.80 18.03
C TRP A 69 2.41 -16.65 18.93
N SER A 70 3.72 -16.54 19.17
CA SER A 70 4.33 -15.45 19.95
C SER A 70 5.29 -14.56 19.15
N GLY A 71 5.38 -14.80 17.83
CA GLY A 71 6.30 -14.11 16.93
C GLY A 71 6.99 -15.07 15.95
N GLY A 72 7.68 -14.50 14.95
CA GLY A 72 8.37 -15.28 13.91
C GLY A 72 7.42 -15.86 12.86
N PRO A 73 7.83 -16.92 12.13
CA PRO A 73 7.04 -17.53 11.08
C PRO A 73 5.68 -18.04 11.56
N LEU A 74 4.62 -17.73 10.80
CA LEU A 74 3.24 -18.09 11.16
C LEU A 74 2.85 -19.51 10.72
N ASN A 75 3.56 -20.09 9.75
CA ASN A 75 3.19 -21.33 9.07
C ASN A 75 2.92 -22.51 10.02
N LYS A 76 3.62 -22.58 11.15
CA LYS A 76 3.43 -23.65 12.16
C LYS A 76 2.05 -23.58 12.84
N TYR A 77 1.50 -22.38 12.98
CA TYR A 77 0.28 -22.12 13.77
C TYR A 77 -0.93 -21.89 12.87
N ALA A 78 -0.73 -21.21 11.75
CA ALA A 78 -1.77 -20.95 10.75
C ALA A 78 -1.19 -21.10 9.34
N PRO A 79 -1.15 -22.33 8.80
CA PRO A 79 -0.66 -22.59 7.45
C PRO A 79 -1.40 -21.75 6.41
N GLY A 80 -0.67 -21.18 5.46
CA GLY A 80 -1.27 -20.37 4.39
C GLY A 80 -1.75 -18.97 4.82
N LYS A 81 -1.48 -18.54 6.06
CA LYS A 81 -1.89 -17.22 6.58
C LYS A 81 -0.73 -16.23 6.69
N SER A 82 -1.08 -14.95 6.64
CA SER A 82 -0.22 -13.80 6.96
C SER A 82 -0.83 -12.98 8.11
N ILE A 83 -0.01 -12.18 8.79
CA ILE A 83 -0.50 -11.24 9.81
C ILE A 83 -1.11 -10.01 9.13
N GLY A 84 -2.29 -9.59 9.56
CA GLY A 84 -2.91 -8.34 9.11
C GLY A 84 -4.26 -8.07 9.73
N GLY A 85 -4.70 -6.82 9.65
CA GLY A 85 -5.98 -6.36 10.21
C GLY A 85 -5.84 -5.60 11.54
N ASP A 86 -4.61 -5.46 12.05
CA ASP A 86 -4.33 -4.66 13.24
C ASP A 86 -4.23 -3.17 12.89
N VAL A 87 -4.50 -2.31 13.89
CA VAL A 87 -4.43 -0.85 13.71
C VAL A 87 -2.98 -0.38 13.59
N PHE A 88 -2.67 0.37 12.53
CA PHE A 88 -1.44 1.14 12.41
C PHE A 88 -1.61 2.52 13.02
N GLY A 89 -0.78 2.85 14.02
CA GLY A 89 -0.96 4.05 14.82
C GLY A 89 -0.56 5.38 14.15
N ASN A 90 0.20 5.35 13.04
CA ASN A 90 0.75 6.55 12.38
C ASN A 90 1.37 7.58 13.36
N ARG A 91 2.12 7.11 14.37
CA ARG A 91 2.64 7.95 15.46
C ARG A 91 3.66 8.99 14.99
N GLU A 92 4.43 8.64 13.97
CA GLU A 92 5.41 9.51 13.34
C GLU A 92 4.77 10.51 12.36
N GLY A 93 3.48 10.33 12.03
CA GLY A 93 2.73 11.25 11.16
C GLY A 93 3.21 11.26 9.70
N VAL A 94 3.85 10.19 9.23
CA VAL A 94 4.35 10.08 7.86
C VAL A 94 3.21 9.94 6.86
N LEU A 95 2.13 9.25 7.24
CA LEU A 95 0.90 9.20 6.44
C LEU A 95 -0.01 10.40 6.75
N PRO A 96 -0.89 10.81 5.82
CA PRO A 96 -1.83 11.90 6.05
C PRO A 96 -2.66 11.75 7.34
N LYS A 97 -3.01 12.87 7.98
CA LYS A 97 -3.92 12.85 9.12
C LYS A 97 -5.34 12.57 8.66
N THR A 98 -6.05 11.71 9.38
CA THR A 98 -7.44 11.32 9.09
C THR A 98 -8.17 11.01 10.41
N SER A 99 -9.50 11.10 10.40
CA SER A 99 -10.36 10.60 11.49
C SER A 99 -10.53 9.09 11.47
N ALA A 100 -10.26 8.45 10.33
CA ALA A 100 -10.33 7.01 10.17
C ALA A 100 -9.08 6.32 10.76
N LYS A 101 -9.19 5.01 10.97
CA LYS A 101 -8.04 4.18 11.37
C LYS A 101 -7.24 3.79 10.13
N TYR A 102 -5.94 3.73 10.29
CA TYR A 102 -5.09 2.97 9.39
C TYR A 102 -5.00 1.52 9.86
N ILE A 103 -5.02 0.58 8.92
CA ILE A 103 -4.91 -0.86 9.16
C ILE A 103 -3.65 -1.36 8.45
N GLU A 104 -2.85 -2.19 9.13
CA GLU A 104 -1.65 -2.80 8.56
C GLU A 104 -1.83 -4.28 8.21
N CYS A 105 -1.09 -4.74 7.21
CA CYS A 105 -0.91 -6.15 6.91
C CYS A 105 0.50 -6.46 6.35
N ASP A 106 1.00 -7.66 6.64
CA ASP A 106 2.27 -8.15 6.13
C ASP A 106 2.17 -8.53 4.65
N ILE A 107 3.20 -8.24 3.87
CA ILE A 107 3.26 -8.58 2.45
C ILE A 107 4.41 -9.55 2.20
N ASN A 108 4.23 -10.45 1.23
CA ASN A 108 5.16 -11.52 0.89
C ASN A 108 5.53 -12.44 2.08
N ALA A 109 4.65 -12.51 3.08
CA ALA A 109 4.89 -13.22 4.35
C ALA A 109 4.15 -14.57 4.49
N ASN A 110 3.40 -14.99 3.47
CA ASN A 110 2.61 -16.22 3.56
C ASN A 110 3.54 -17.43 3.61
N GLY A 111 3.51 -18.16 4.74
CA GLY A 111 4.35 -19.35 4.95
C GLY A 111 5.81 -19.06 5.33
N THR A 112 6.20 -17.79 5.47
CA THR A 112 7.58 -17.35 5.74
C THR A 112 7.67 -16.57 7.05
N SER A 113 8.86 -16.02 7.35
CA SER A 113 8.99 -14.96 8.35
C SER A 113 8.28 -13.69 7.88
N ARG A 114 7.76 -12.89 8.82
CA ARG A 114 6.99 -11.66 8.54
C ARG A 114 7.64 -10.62 7.60
N GLY A 115 8.96 -10.64 7.48
CA GLY A 115 9.71 -9.68 6.65
C GLY A 115 9.54 -8.22 7.10
N ALA A 116 10.04 -7.30 6.27
CA ALA A 116 9.96 -5.85 6.47
C ALA A 116 8.75 -5.20 5.77
N GLU A 117 8.13 -5.90 4.82
CA GLU A 117 7.17 -5.35 3.88
C GLU A 117 5.75 -5.28 4.44
N ARG A 118 5.09 -4.13 4.25
CA ARG A 118 3.77 -3.86 4.81
C ARG A 118 2.91 -3.08 3.83
N ILE A 119 1.62 -3.42 3.78
CA ILE A 119 0.58 -2.52 3.30
C ILE A 119 -0.10 -1.87 4.51
N ILE A 120 -0.35 -0.56 4.40
CA ILE A 120 -1.14 0.22 5.34
C ILE A 120 -2.28 0.86 4.54
N TYR A 121 -3.53 0.66 4.92
CA TYR A 121 -4.68 1.27 4.24
C TYR A 121 -5.58 2.04 5.20
N ASN A 122 -6.21 3.09 4.68
CA ASN A 122 -7.24 3.85 5.38
C ASN A 122 -8.54 3.03 5.39
N ASN A 123 -9.13 2.78 6.57
CA ASN A 123 -10.31 1.92 6.70
C ASN A 123 -11.65 2.58 6.36
N ASP A 124 -11.63 3.79 5.79
CA ASP A 124 -12.80 4.50 5.31
C ASP A 124 -12.65 4.80 3.80
N THR A 125 -11.52 5.38 3.40
CA THR A 125 -11.27 5.75 2.00
C THR A 125 -10.64 4.63 1.15
N PHE A 126 -10.14 3.56 1.79
CA PHE A 126 -9.40 2.47 1.14
C PHE A 126 -8.18 2.91 0.34
N GLN A 127 -7.63 4.10 0.64
CA GLN A 127 -6.33 4.53 0.13
C GLN A 127 -5.23 3.64 0.70
N VAL A 128 -4.34 3.14 -0.17
CA VAL A 128 -3.34 2.11 0.16
C VAL A 128 -1.93 2.67 0.06
N TYR A 129 -1.13 2.39 1.07
CA TYR A 129 0.30 2.72 1.13
C TYR A 129 1.10 1.45 1.34
N TYR A 130 2.26 1.38 0.70
CA TYR A 130 3.22 0.30 0.84
C TYR A 130 4.52 0.82 1.46
N SER A 131 5.06 0.04 2.39
CA SER A 131 6.41 0.21 2.94
C SER A 131 7.21 -1.06 2.70
N SER A 132 8.39 -0.92 2.07
CA SER A 132 9.34 -2.02 1.86
C SER A 132 10.37 -2.14 2.97
N ASP A 133 10.42 -1.17 3.89
CA ASP A 133 11.57 -0.89 4.75
C ASP A 133 11.20 -0.81 6.23
N HIS A 134 10.17 -1.57 6.64
CA HIS A 134 9.71 -1.67 8.02
C HIS A 134 9.23 -0.31 8.57
N TYR A 135 8.28 0.30 7.84
CA TYR A 135 7.56 1.53 8.17
C TYR A 135 8.39 2.83 8.10
N LYS A 136 9.61 2.83 7.51
CA LYS A 136 10.43 4.04 7.43
C LYS A 136 9.98 4.96 6.30
N THR A 137 9.62 4.40 5.16
CA THR A 137 9.10 5.14 4.01
C THR A 137 7.83 4.49 3.49
N PHE A 138 7.00 5.31 2.84
CA PHE A 138 5.72 4.89 2.29
C PHE A 138 5.57 5.41 0.86
N LYS A 139 5.01 4.56 0.01
CA LYS A 139 4.57 4.90 -1.34
C LYS A 139 3.09 4.57 -1.47
N GLU A 140 2.30 5.48 -2.00
CA GLU A 140 0.92 5.19 -2.38
C GLU A 140 0.89 4.24 -3.58
N VAL A 141 0.06 3.19 -3.50
CA VAL A 141 -0.06 2.12 -4.50
C VAL A 141 -1.52 1.84 -4.81
#